data_AF-A0A931Z523-F1
#
_entry.id   AF-A0A931Z523-F1
#
_cell.length_a   1.000
_cell.length_b   1.000
_cell.length_c   1.000
_cell.angle_alpha   90.00
_cell.angle_beta   90.00
_cell.angle_gamma   90.00
#
_symmetry.space_group_name_H-M   'P 1'
#
loop_
_entity.id
_entity.type
_entity.pdbx_description
1 polymer ?
#
loop_
_entity_poly.entity_id
_entity_poly.type
_entity_poly.pdbx_seq_one_letter_code
_entity_poly.pdbx_strand_id
1 'polypeptide(L)'
;RRVQDLRIRGRELGVSFQEMHFSAGVAGRELLDSLCSARQPADLLAAGVGLVNRTLIAAIDDYLKRNDSVYDLPSVPLLEADREELREQAAWAEAAVAELAAAAGQHPDGAFVRRIAAQCTELPAALRDHAARNPAPVRAGRRIGSLPLAGSRLPLGFRDLEHGPERPPAESAYRDRELYHAINFLQEVQATDSCATMLFEAPDMPWDFYFDLSRHMWDESRHSMFGERKLDALGSSAATAGLSSKAFELRQTLAPPDRYAALTTQEADAFPGKHAGLKDAIAHGDTLSAMAWSYDIADETQHVRFGARWLPVLIEKTQDPRSLDQVQADARTWRSSVLAKVYQPAGRPVH
;
A
#
# COMPACT_ATOMS: atom_id res chain seq x y z
N ARG A 1 -8.81 -8.96 3.53
CA ARG A 1 -9.59 -10.21 3.39
C ARG A 1 -11.01 -10.08 3.98
N ARG A 2 -11.16 -9.73 5.26
CA ARG A 2 -12.49 -9.62 5.91
C ARG A 2 -13.48 -8.72 5.18
N VAL A 3 -13.04 -7.58 4.65
CA VAL A 3 -13.87 -6.70 3.80
C VAL A 3 -14.43 -7.43 2.56
N GLN A 4 -13.66 -8.31 1.92
CA GLN A 4 -14.14 -9.11 0.79
C GLN A 4 -15.19 -10.14 1.25
N ASP A 5 -14.96 -10.79 2.38
CA ASP A 5 -15.88 -11.77 2.96
C ASP A 5 -17.21 -11.10 3.36
N LEU A 6 -17.16 -9.90 3.96
CA LEU A 6 -18.34 -9.08 4.25
C LEU A 6 -19.08 -8.65 2.98
N ARG A 7 -18.35 -8.32 1.90
CA ARG A 7 -18.97 -7.99 0.61
C ARG A 7 -19.67 -9.21 -0.01
N ILE A 8 -19.07 -10.39 0.06
CA ILE A 8 -19.70 -11.64 -0.37
C ILE A 8 -20.96 -11.88 0.46
N ARG A 9 -20.87 -11.77 1.78
CA ARG A 9 -22.00 -11.94 2.69
C ARG A 9 -23.13 -10.95 2.40
N GLY A 10 -22.81 -9.69 2.12
CA GLY A 10 -23.80 -8.70 1.70
C GLY A 10 -24.56 -9.16 0.45
N ARG A 11 -23.89 -9.74 -0.55
CA ARG A 11 -24.57 -10.27 -1.75
C ARG A 11 -25.51 -11.43 -1.41
N GLU A 12 -25.10 -12.34 -0.52
CA GLU A 12 -25.95 -13.45 -0.04
C GLU A 12 -27.22 -12.94 0.65
N LEU A 13 -27.11 -11.80 1.35
CA LEU A 13 -28.22 -11.11 2.02
C LEU A 13 -29.02 -10.19 1.07
N GLY A 14 -28.73 -10.20 -0.24
CA GLY A 14 -29.45 -9.42 -1.24
C GLY A 14 -28.98 -7.97 -1.39
N VAL A 15 -27.85 -7.59 -0.80
CA VAL A 15 -27.21 -6.28 -1.01
C VAL A 15 -26.54 -6.27 -2.39
N SER A 16 -26.98 -5.35 -3.25
CA SER A 16 -26.38 -5.13 -4.55
C SER A 16 -25.24 -4.12 -4.42
N PHE A 17 -23.99 -4.59 -4.48
CA PHE A 17 -22.85 -3.72 -4.62
C PHE A 17 -22.63 -3.36 -6.10
N GLN A 18 -22.31 -2.09 -6.39
CA GLN A 18 -21.77 -1.76 -7.70
C GLN A 18 -20.34 -2.32 -7.80
N GLU A 19 -20.04 -2.97 -8.93
CA GLU A 19 -18.70 -3.53 -9.18
C GLU A 19 -17.66 -2.45 -9.54
N MET A 20 -18.10 -1.24 -9.87
CA MET A 20 -17.21 -0.10 -10.13
C MET A 20 -17.28 0.88 -8.97
N HIS A 21 -16.10 1.39 -8.59
CA HIS A 21 -15.81 1.83 -7.22
C HIS A 21 -16.46 3.12 -6.73
N PHE A 22 -16.90 4.01 -7.62
CA PHE A 22 -17.32 5.32 -7.16
C PHE A 22 -18.65 5.74 -7.75
N SER A 23 -19.60 5.86 -6.84
CA SER A 23 -20.91 6.45 -7.04
C SER A 23 -20.98 7.74 -6.25
N ALA A 24 -21.62 8.76 -6.80
CA ALA A 24 -21.88 10.01 -6.06
C ALA A 24 -22.83 9.81 -4.86
N GLY A 25 -23.54 8.69 -4.81
CA GLY A 25 -24.52 8.36 -3.77
C GLY A 25 -24.01 7.41 -2.69
N VAL A 26 -22.68 7.17 -2.58
CA VAL A 26 -22.14 6.36 -1.47
C VAL A 26 -22.15 7.16 -0.17
N ALA A 27 -22.51 6.51 0.94
CA ALA A 27 -22.39 7.09 2.26
C ALA A 27 -20.94 7.53 2.52
N GLY A 28 -20.76 8.74 3.05
CA GLY A 28 -19.43 9.29 3.31
C GLY A 28 -18.69 9.85 2.09
N ARG A 29 -19.34 10.05 0.93
CA ARG A 29 -18.68 10.65 -0.25
C ARG A 29 -18.03 12.00 0.08
N GLU A 30 -18.78 12.90 0.70
CA GLU A 30 -18.29 14.24 1.07
C GLU A 30 -17.13 14.17 2.09
N LEU A 31 -17.19 13.20 3.00
CA LEU A 31 -16.12 12.91 3.94
C LEU A 31 -14.84 12.50 3.22
N LEU A 32 -14.93 11.58 2.25
CA LEU A 32 -13.77 11.15 1.44
C LEU A 32 -13.17 12.33 0.66
N ASP A 33 -14.00 13.17 0.04
CA ASP A 33 -13.52 14.37 -0.67
C ASP A 33 -12.83 15.35 0.28
N SER A 34 -13.34 15.48 1.52
CA SER A 34 -12.74 16.34 2.55
C SER A 34 -11.43 15.80 3.09
N LEU A 35 -11.29 14.47 3.22
CA LEU A 35 -10.02 13.84 3.62
C LEU A 35 -8.92 14.08 2.60
N CYS A 36 -9.24 14.08 1.30
CA CYS A 36 -8.30 14.41 0.23
C CYS A 36 -7.76 15.86 0.30
N SER A 37 -8.40 16.75 1.09
CA SER A 37 -7.94 18.12 1.29
C SER A 37 -6.96 18.29 2.47
N ALA A 38 -6.54 17.20 3.12
CA ALA A 38 -5.58 17.25 4.21
C ALA A 38 -4.24 17.83 3.73
N ARG A 39 -3.63 18.73 4.52
CA ARG A 39 -2.43 19.46 4.10
C ARG A 39 -1.13 18.87 4.64
N GLN A 40 -1.23 18.05 5.69
CA GLN A 40 -0.11 17.47 6.40
C GLN A 40 -0.47 16.09 6.98
N PRO A 41 0.52 15.22 7.25
CA PRO A 41 0.28 13.90 7.82
C PRO A 41 -0.52 13.93 9.13
N ALA A 42 -0.25 14.91 10.01
CA ALA A 42 -0.96 15.05 11.29
C ALA A 42 -2.48 15.20 11.12
N ASP A 43 -2.95 15.85 10.05
CA ASP A 43 -4.38 16.01 9.76
C ASP A 43 -5.04 14.66 9.41
N LEU A 44 -4.39 13.88 8.54
CA LEU A 44 -4.89 12.55 8.14
C LEU A 44 -4.83 11.55 9.28
N LEU A 45 -3.77 11.55 10.08
CA LEU A 45 -3.67 10.67 11.25
C LEU A 45 -4.76 11.00 12.28
N ALA A 46 -4.90 12.28 12.65
CA ALA A 46 -5.88 12.68 13.66
C ALA A 46 -7.33 12.46 13.19
N ALA A 47 -7.66 12.91 11.98
CA ALA A 47 -9.04 12.89 11.50
C ALA A 47 -9.37 11.65 10.67
N GLY A 48 -8.51 11.29 9.71
CA GLY A 48 -8.74 10.17 8.79
C GLY A 48 -8.54 8.79 9.41
N VAL A 49 -7.57 8.62 10.31
CA VAL A 49 -7.36 7.36 11.03
C VAL A 49 -8.01 7.43 12.41
N GLY A 50 -7.78 8.48 13.19
CA GLY A 50 -8.35 8.60 14.53
C GLY A 50 -9.87 8.74 14.56
N LEU A 51 -10.41 9.85 14.03
CA LEU A 51 -11.85 10.14 14.12
C LEU A 51 -12.72 9.22 13.26
N VAL A 52 -12.33 8.97 12.00
CA VAL A 52 -13.11 8.10 11.10
C VAL A 52 -13.14 6.67 11.63
N ASN A 53 -12.01 6.08 12.07
CA ASN A 53 -12.03 4.73 12.63
C ASN A 53 -12.90 4.65 13.89
N ARG A 54 -12.85 5.65 14.79
CA ARG A 54 -13.76 5.71 15.94
C ARG A 54 -15.24 5.75 15.54
N THR A 55 -15.55 6.45 14.45
CA THR A 55 -16.91 6.51 13.91
C THR A 55 -17.35 5.16 13.35
N LEU A 56 -16.46 4.46 12.64
CA LEU A 56 -16.70 3.11 12.14
C LEU A 56 -16.84 2.09 13.28
N ILE A 57 -16.02 2.18 14.32
CA ILE A 57 -16.13 1.36 15.54
C ILE A 57 -17.51 1.54 16.17
N ALA A 58 -17.99 2.78 16.32
CA ALA A 58 -19.31 3.05 16.88
C ALA A 58 -20.44 2.50 15.99
N ALA A 59 -20.30 2.58 14.66
CA ALA A 59 -21.25 1.98 13.73
C ALA A 59 -21.27 0.44 13.83
N ILE A 60 -20.10 -0.19 13.95
CA ILE A 60 -19.98 -1.64 14.17
C ILE A 60 -20.57 -2.04 15.52
N ASP A 61 -20.25 -1.33 16.60
CA ASP A 61 -20.79 -1.62 17.94
C ASP A 61 -22.31 -1.49 17.99
N ASP A 62 -22.89 -0.53 17.27
CA ASP A 62 -24.34 -0.43 17.12
C ASP A 62 -24.93 -1.58 16.29
N TYR A 63 -24.27 -1.97 15.19
CA TYR A 63 -24.66 -3.14 14.40
C TYR A 63 -24.69 -4.41 15.26
N LEU A 64 -23.63 -4.66 16.03
CA LEU A 64 -23.50 -5.83 16.89
C LEU A 64 -24.53 -5.85 18.02
N LYS A 65 -24.97 -4.68 18.52
CA LYS A 65 -26.03 -4.58 19.53
C LYS A 65 -27.43 -4.91 19.00
N ARG A 66 -27.66 -4.71 17.69
CA ARG A 66 -28.98 -4.85 17.07
C ARG A 66 -29.20 -6.20 16.41
N ASN A 67 -28.13 -6.93 16.10
CA ASN A 67 -28.19 -8.19 15.36
C ASN A 67 -27.86 -9.37 16.27
N ASP A 68 -28.50 -10.50 16.01
CA ASP A 68 -28.29 -11.73 16.77
C ASP A 68 -27.03 -12.46 16.27
N SER A 69 -26.21 -12.90 17.22
CA SER A 69 -24.92 -13.55 16.94
C SER A 69 -25.01 -14.85 16.14
N VAL A 70 -26.11 -15.62 16.23
CA VAL A 70 -26.25 -16.91 15.56
C VAL A 70 -26.86 -16.75 14.17
N TYR A 71 -27.90 -15.92 14.04
CA TYR A 71 -28.62 -15.75 12.77
C TYR A 71 -27.86 -14.89 11.76
N ASP A 72 -26.97 -14.02 12.21
CA ASP A 72 -26.16 -13.16 11.36
C ASP A 72 -24.69 -13.65 11.24
N LEU A 73 -24.48 -14.96 11.32
CA LEU A 73 -23.21 -15.55 10.94
C LEU A 73 -23.05 -15.53 9.40
N PRO A 74 -21.84 -15.24 8.87
CA PRO A 74 -20.60 -14.92 9.60
C PRO A 74 -20.35 -13.41 9.80
N SER A 75 -21.32 -12.52 9.55
CA SER A 75 -21.13 -11.07 9.58
C SER A 75 -20.60 -10.58 10.93
N VAL A 76 -21.19 -11.07 12.02
CA VAL A 76 -20.84 -10.70 13.41
C VAL A 76 -19.35 -10.92 13.74
N PRO A 77 -18.80 -12.15 13.65
CA PRO A 77 -17.38 -12.37 13.98
C PRO A 77 -16.41 -11.65 13.02
N LEU A 78 -16.80 -11.41 11.77
CA LEU A 78 -16.00 -10.64 10.83
C LEU A 78 -15.90 -9.17 11.25
N LEU A 79 -17.03 -8.56 11.61
CA LEU A 79 -17.10 -7.17 12.07
C LEU A 79 -16.43 -6.98 13.43
N GLU A 80 -16.52 -7.96 14.34
CA GLU A 80 -15.78 -7.92 15.61
C GLU A 80 -14.27 -7.86 15.38
N ALA A 81 -13.75 -8.70 14.47
CA ALA A 81 -12.33 -8.69 14.13
C ALA A 81 -11.90 -7.38 13.45
N ASP A 82 -12.71 -6.83 12.53
CA ASP A 82 -12.45 -5.52 11.93
C ASP A 82 -12.49 -4.39 12.97
N ARG A 83 -13.40 -4.45 13.95
CA ARG A 83 -13.49 -3.47 15.04
C ARG A 83 -12.23 -3.43 15.89
N GLU A 84 -11.67 -4.58 16.26
CA GLU A 84 -10.45 -4.60 17.07
C GLU A 84 -9.25 -4.02 16.29
N GLU A 85 -9.11 -4.33 15.01
CA GLU A 85 -8.07 -3.72 14.17
C GLU A 85 -8.24 -2.20 14.05
N LEU A 86 -9.48 -1.72 13.87
CA LEU A 86 -9.76 -0.28 13.83
C LEU A 86 -9.40 0.41 15.16
N ARG A 87 -9.57 -0.26 16.30
CA ARG A 87 -9.19 0.26 17.63
C ARG A 87 -7.68 0.39 17.75
N GLU A 88 -6.94 -0.63 17.32
CA GLU A 88 -5.48 -0.61 17.29
C GLU A 88 -4.96 0.51 16.38
N GLN A 89 -5.54 0.67 15.18
CA GLN A 89 -5.18 1.75 14.26
C GLN A 89 -5.48 3.14 14.83
N ALA A 90 -6.63 3.32 15.49
CA ALA A 90 -6.98 4.60 16.12
C ALA A 90 -6.02 4.96 17.28
N ALA A 91 -5.66 3.97 18.10
CA ALA A 91 -4.68 4.16 19.19
C ALA A 91 -3.28 4.47 18.65
N TRP A 92 -2.85 3.76 17.61
CA TRP A 92 -1.60 4.04 16.90
C TRP A 92 -1.58 5.46 16.34
N ALA A 93 -2.67 5.92 15.72
CA ALA A 93 -2.75 7.27 15.16
C ALA A 93 -2.63 8.37 16.23
N GLU A 94 -3.18 8.15 17.43
CA GLU A 94 -3.02 9.07 18.56
C GLU A 94 -1.55 9.18 18.99
N ALA A 95 -0.86 8.05 19.12
CA ALA A 95 0.57 8.02 19.42
C ALA A 95 1.39 8.72 18.32
N ALA A 96 1.12 8.42 17.04
CA ALA A 96 1.81 9.01 15.91
C ALA A 96 1.62 10.54 15.84
N VAL A 97 0.43 11.06 16.14
CA VAL A 97 0.19 12.51 16.21
C VAL A 97 0.99 13.15 17.35
N ALA A 98 1.05 12.51 18.52
CA ALA A 98 1.85 13.00 19.65
C ALA A 98 3.35 13.03 19.32
N GLU A 99 3.85 11.99 18.64
CA GLU A 99 5.23 11.90 18.19
C GLU A 99 5.58 12.96 17.13
N LEU A 100 4.70 13.17 16.15
CA LEU A 100 4.88 14.24 15.14
C LEU A 100 4.89 15.64 15.77
N ALA A 101 4.04 15.86 16.77
CA ALA A 101 4.03 17.10 17.54
C ALA A 101 5.36 17.29 18.29
N ALA A 102 5.85 16.25 18.97
CA ALA A 102 7.09 16.32 19.75
C ALA A 102 8.35 16.45 18.87
N ALA A 103 8.43 15.69 17.77
CA ALA A 103 9.61 15.61 16.91
C ALA A 103 9.68 16.72 15.86
N ALA A 104 8.54 17.19 15.36
CA ALA A 104 8.47 18.09 14.21
C ALA A 104 7.62 19.34 14.44
N GLY A 105 7.01 19.52 15.61
CA GLY A 105 6.06 20.60 15.87
C GLY A 105 4.83 20.56 14.96
N GLN A 106 4.54 19.40 14.35
CA GLN A 106 3.40 19.23 13.46
C GLN A 106 2.16 18.90 14.29
N HIS A 107 1.21 19.83 14.31
CA HIS A 107 -0.07 19.67 14.99
C HIS A 107 -1.20 19.63 13.98
N PRO A 108 -2.25 18.82 14.20
CA PRO A 108 -3.40 18.78 13.30
C PRO A 108 -4.09 20.15 13.24
N ASP A 109 -4.55 20.55 12.06
CA ASP A 109 -5.35 21.75 11.87
C ASP A 109 -6.73 21.57 12.53
N GLY A 110 -6.98 22.33 13.60
CA GLY A 110 -8.25 22.25 14.32
C GLY A 110 -9.48 22.57 13.46
N ALA A 111 -9.36 23.40 12.41
CA ALA A 111 -10.46 23.66 11.50
C ALA A 111 -10.75 22.45 10.59
N PHE A 112 -9.69 21.79 10.11
CA PHE A 112 -9.81 20.53 9.36
C PHE A 112 -10.45 19.44 10.21
N VAL A 113 -9.93 19.20 11.42
CA VAL A 113 -10.44 18.18 12.34
C VAL A 113 -11.92 18.42 12.68
N ARG A 114 -12.33 19.66 12.95
CA ARG A 114 -13.75 19.99 13.24
C ARG A 114 -14.67 19.72 12.05
N ARG A 115 -14.24 20.02 10.82
CA ARG A 115 -15.01 19.72 9.60
C ARG A 115 -15.23 18.22 9.44
N ILE A 116 -14.16 17.42 9.58
CA ILE A 116 -14.25 15.96 9.50
C ILE A 116 -15.14 15.40 10.61
N ALA A 117 -15.01 15.91 11.85
CA ALA A 117 -15.86 15.50 12.96
C ALA A 117 -17.35 15.77 12.71
N ALA A 118 -17.70 16.93 12.11
CA ALA A 118 -19.07 17.24 11.74
C ALA A 118 -19.62 16.22 10.72
N GLN A 119 -18.85 15.91 9.68
CA GLN A 119 -19.24 14.92 8.68
C GLN A 119 -19.34 13.49 9.25
N CYS A 120 -18.51 13.16 10.26
CA CYS A 120 -18.56 11.87 10.95
C CYS A 120 -19.83 11.70 11.80
N THR A 121 -20.45 12.79 12.28
CA THR A 121 -21.68 12.71 13.10
C THR A 121 -22.83 12.07 12.33
N GLU A 122 -22.97 12.41 11.04
CA GLU A 122 -24.04 11.91 10.19
C GLU A 122 -23.72 10.55 9.54
N LEU A 123 -22.44 10.14 9.56
CA LEU A 123 -21.97 8.95 8.85
C LEU A 123 -22.65 7.64 9.34
N PRO A 124 -22.78 7.35 10.65
CA PRO A 124 -23.43 6.13 11.11
C PRO A 124 -24.90 6.01 10.67
N ALA A 125 -25.63 7.13 10.57
CA ALA A 125 -27.00 7.12 10.05
C ALA A 125 -26.99 6.81 8.55
N ALA A 126 -26.15 7.51 7.79
CA ALA A 126 -26.02 7.30 6.34
C ALA A 126 -25.55 5.87 5.97
N LEU A 127 -24.73 5.23 6.81
CA LEU A 127 -24.28 3.84 6.60
C LEU A 127 -25.40 2.80 6.78
N ARG A 128 -26.49 3.15 7.49
CA ARG A 128 -27.66 2.27 7.66
C ARG A 128 -28.66 2.40 6.52
N ASP A 129 -28.66 3.52 5.82
CA ASP A 129 -29.58 3.74 4.72
C ASP A 129 -29.16 2.91 3.51
N HIS A 130 -30.16 2.33 2.84
CA HIS A 130 -29.91 1.65 1.57
C HIS A 130 -29.47 2.67 0.53
N ALA A 131 -28.26 2.50 0.01
CA ALA A 131 -27.81 3.28 -1.13
C ALA A 131 -28.82 3.15 -2.27
N ALA A 132 -29.08 4.26 -2.96
CA ALA A 132 -29.96 4.27 -4.12
C ALA A 132 -29.53 3.17 -5.13
N ARG A 133 -30.48 2.55 -5.81
CA ARG A 133 -30.15 1.61 -6.90
C ARG A 133 -29.69 2.42 -8.11
N ASN A 134 -28.59 2.00 -8.74
CA ASN A 134 -28.00 2.61 -9.95
C ASN A 134 -27.65 4.12 -9.85
N PRO A 135 -26.90 4.55 -8.82
CA PRO A 135 -26.41 5.92 -8.76
C PRO A 135 -25.50 6.22 -9.95
N ALA A 136 -25.47 7.50 -10.33
CA ALA A 136 -24.62 7.97 -11.42
C ALA A 136 -23.15 7.63 -11.11
N PRO A 137 -22.46 6.91 -12.02
CA PRO A 137 -21.06 6.58 -11.82
C PRO A 137 -20.20 7.83 -11.87
N VAL A 138 -19.22 7.93 -10.99
CA VAL A 138 -18.20 8.97 -11.02
C VAL A 138 -17.17 8.59 -12.10
N ARG A 139 -17.51 8.89 -13.36
CA ARG A 139 -16.72 8.56 -14.56
C ARG A 139 -15.69 9.63 -14.93
N ALA A 140 -15.91 10.88 -14.54
CA ALA A 140 -15.07 12.02 -14.89
C ALA A 140 -14.46 12.64 -13.64
N GLY A 141 -13.21 13.09 -13.74
CA GLY A 141 -12.54 13.80 -12.63
C GLY A 141 -11.98 12.91 -11.53
N ARG A 142 -11.64 11.63 -11.77
CA ARG A 142 -10.93 10.82 -10.76
C ARG A 142 -9.59 11.42 -10.31
N ARG A 143 -9.04 12.32 -11.13
CA ARG A 143 -7.91 13.19 -10.77
C ARG A 143 -8.39 14.41 -9.96
N ILE A 144 -9.05 14.23 -8.82
CA ILE A 144 -9.25 15.36 -7.91
C ILE A 144 -8.05 15.38 -6.96
N GLY A 145 -7.13 16.27 -7.30
CA GLY A 145 -5.81 16.41 -6.68
C GLY A 145 -4.69 16.08 -7.67
N SER A 146 -3.66 16.92 -7.69
CA SER A 146 -2.33 16.51 -8.13
C SER A 146 -1.73 15.71 -6.98
N LEU A 147 -1.41 14.42 -7.17
CA LEU A 147 -0.42 13.81 -6.27
C LEU A 147 0.81 14.73 -6.30
N PRO A 148 1.30 15.26 -5.16
CA PRO A 148 2.44 16.16 -5.13
C PRO A 148 3.72 15.34 -5.35
N LEU A 149 3.84 14.67 -6.50
CA LEU A 149 4.97 13.83 -6.87
C LEU A 149 6.16 14.62 -7.41
N ALA A 150 6.10 15.96 -7.35
CA ALA A 150 7.24 16.79 -7.72
C ALA A 150 8.44 16.62 -6.76
N GLY A 151 8.29 15.87 -5.66
CA GLY A 151 9.41 15.38 -4.86
C GLY A 151 8.96 14.43 -3.76
N SER A 152 9.22 13.14 -3.92
CA SER A 152 9.19 12.18 -2.82
C SER A 152 10.07 12.68 -1.68
N ARG A 153 9.59 12.50 -0.45
CA ARG A 153 10.32 12.87 0.76
C ARG A 153 10.47 11.64 1.61
N LEU A 154 11.68 11.43 2.09
CA LEU A 154 11.92 10.40 3.09
C LEU A 154 11.23 10.79 4.41
N PRO A 155 10.85 9.81 5.24
CA PRO A 155 10.37 10.09 6.57
C PRO A 155 11.39 10.90 7.38
N LEU A 156 10.90 11.71 8.31
CA LEU A 156 11.75 12.58 9.13
C LEU A 156 12.83 11.76 9.87
N GLY A 157 14.09 12.19 9.78
CA GLY A 157 15.21 11.56 10.48
C GLY A 157 15.81 10.35 9.76
N PHE A 158 15.24 9.91 8.63
CA PHE A 158 15.84 8.84 7.84
C PHE A 158 17.04 9.35 7.05
N ARG A 159 18.12 8.57 7.05
CA ARG A 159 19.28 8.81 6.18
C ARG A 159 18.88 8.65 4.71
N ASP A 160 19.30 9.59 3.87
CA ASP A 160 19.13 9.49 2.42
C ASP A 160 20.16 8.54 1.82
N LEU A 161 19.67 7.53 1.11
CA LEU A 161 20.43 6.63 0.26
C LEU A 161 20.07 6.92 -1.20
N GLU A 162 20.75 7.86 -1.84
CA GLU A 162 20.42 8.29 -3.21
C GLU A 162 20.24 7.11 -4.18
N HIS A 163 21.07 6.08 -4.06
CA HIS A 163 21.03 4.86 -4.89
C HIS A 163 20.77 3.56 -4.08
N GLY A 164 20.16 3.66 -2.89
CA GLY A 164 19.89 2.50 -2.04
C GLY A 164 21.16 1.82 -1.50
N PRO A 165 21.05 0.59 -0.95
CA PRO A 165 22.20 -0.13 -0.39
C PRO A 165 23.12 -0.69 -1.48
N GLU A 166 24.43 -0.56 -1.30
CA GLU A 166 25.41 -1.17 -2.19
C GLU A 166 25.47 -2.69 -1.96
N ARG A 167 25.39 -3.45 -3.06
CA ARG A 167 25.46 -4.91 -2.99
C ARG A 167 26.89 -5.35 -2.67
N PRO A 168 27.12 -6.11 -1.57
CA PRO A 168 28.44 -6.64 -1.27
C PRO A 168 28.84 -7.71 -2.29
N PRO A 169 30.16 -7.92 -2.51
CA PRO A 169 30.67 -9.09 -3.22
C PRO A 169 30.08 -10.41 -2.68
N ALA A 170 29.97 -11.42 -3.53
CA ALA A 170 29.34 -12.70 -3.16
C ALA A 170 30.13 -13.42 -2.05
N GLU A 171 31.44 -13.21 -2.02
CA GLU A 171 32.41 -13.77 -1.08
C GLU A 171 32.53 -12.99 0.24
N SER A 172 31.84 -11.85 0.39
CA SER A 172 31.85 -11.06 1.64
C SER A 172 31.38 -11.89 2.83
N ALA A 173 31.68 -11.45 4.06
CA ALA A 173 31.18 -12.15 5.24
C ALA A 173 29.65 -12.18 5.26
N TYR A 174 29.06 -13.23 5.86
CA TYR A 174 27.60 -13.33 5.99
C TYR A 174 27.01 -12.10 6.66
N ARG A 175 27.73 -11.51 7.63
CA ARG A 175 27.32 -10.28 8.33
C ARG A 175 27.05 -9.12 7.38
N ASP A 176 27.87 -8.96 6.34
CA ASP A 176 27.71 -7.88 5.37
C ASP A 176 26.53 -8.16 4.43
N ARG A 177 26.36 -9.43 4.03
CA ARG A 177 25.25 -9.86 3.17
C ARG A 177 23.90 -9.76 3.88
N GLU A 178 23.81 -10.18 5.14
CA GLU A 178 22.56 -10.08 5.93
C GLU A 178 22.18 -8.62 6.20
N LEU A 179 23.17 -7.74 6.42
CA LEU A 179 22.93 -6.30 6.57
C LEU A 179 22.43 -5.71 5.25
N TYR A 180 23.07 -6.02 4.12
CA TYR A 180 22.60 -5.60 2.80
C TYR A 180 21.16 -6.04 2.56
N HIS A 181 20.82 -7.31 2.82
CA HIS A 181 19.47 -7.82 2.64
C HIS A 181 18.45 -7.13 3.54
N ALA A 182 18.80 -6.83 4.80
CA ALA A 182 17.93 -6.09 5.71
C ALA A 182 17.62 -4.68 5.17
N ILE A 183 18.63 -3.96 4.69
CA ILE A 183 18.45 -2.63 4.09
C ILE A 183 17.69 -2.73 2.77
N ASN A 184 17.92 -3.78 1.97
CA ASN A 184 17.23 -4.00 0.70
C ASN A 184 15.74 -4.29 0.90
N PHE A 185 15.38 -5.13 1.88
CA PHE A 185 13.98 -5.33 2.27
C PHE A 185 13.33 -4.01 2.69
N LEU A 186 14.02 -3.19 3.49
CA LEU A 186 13.52 -1.87 3.88
C LEU A 186 13.19 -0.97 2.66
N GLN A 187 13.89 -1.14 1.52
CA GLN A 187 13.62 -0.39 0.29
C GLN A 187 12.29 -0.75 -0.40
N GLU A 188 11.63 -1.86 -0.03
CA GLU A 188 10.32 -2.26 -0.61
C GLU A 188 9.20 -1.24 -0.28
N VAL A 189 9.44 -0.28 0.61
CA VAL A 189 8.58 0.92 0.74
C VAL A 189 8.40 1.67 -0.59
N GLN A 190 9.38 1.62 -1.49
CA GLN A 190 9.26 2.21 -2.82
C GLN A 190 8.27 1.45 -3.73
N ALA A 191 8.13 0.13 -3.54
CA ALA A 191 7.10 -0.67 -4.20
C ALA A 191 5.72 -0.39 -3.59
N THR A 192 5.64 -0.25 -2.26
CA THR A 192 4.43 0.22 -1.56
C THR A 192 3.91 1.53 -2.15
N ASP A 193 4.77 2.55 -2.26
CA ASP A 193 4.40 3.85 -2.82
C ASP A 193 3.98 3.73 -4.29
N SER A 194 4.62 2.83 -5.05
CA SER A 194 4.22 2.55 -6.43
C SER A 194 2.79 2.00 -6.50
N CYS A 195 2.43 1.06 -5.62
CA CYS A 195 1.05 0.55 -5.53
C CYS A 195 0.06 1.60 -5.02
N ALA A 196 0.45 2.43 -4.05
CA ALA A 196 -0.38 3.51 -3.53
C ALA A 196 -0.74 4.52 -4.62
N THR A 197 0.21 4.88 -5.47
CA THR A 197 -0.07 5.80 -6.59
C THR A 197 -0.99 5.18 -7.63
N MET A 198 -0.92 3.85 -7.85
CA MET A 198 -1.86 3.14 -8.71
C MET A 198 -3.30 3.18 -8.16
N LEU A 199 -3.51 3.13 -6.85
CA LEU A 199 -4.86 3.28 -6.25
C LEU A 199 -5.48 4.65 -6.58
N PHE A 200 -4.65 5.67 -6.79
CA PHE A 200 -5.10 7.01 -7.16
C PHE A 200 -5.22 7.21 -8.69
N GLU A 201 -4.24 6.72 -9.46
CA GLU A 201 -4.10 7.02 -10.88
C GLU A 201 -4.77 6.00 -11.82
N ALA A 202 -5.15 4.82 -11.31
CA ALA A 202 -5.82 3.81 -12.11
C ALA A 202 -7.13 4.35 -12.73
N PRO A 203 -7.49 3.89 -13.94
CA PRO A 203 -8.77 4.22 -14.55
C PRO A 203 -9.95 3.63 -13.75
N ASP A 204 -11.17 3.69 -14.30
CA ASP A 204 -12.31 3.03 -13.68
C ASP A 204 -12.20 1.49 -13.73
N MET A 205 -11.57 0.95 -12.67
CA MET A 205 -11.31 -0.48 -12.48
C MET A 205 -12.35 -1.11 -11.54
N PRO A 206 -12.56 -2.44 -11.60
CA PRO A 206 -13.54 -3.13 -10.75
C PRO A 206 -13.11 -3.24 -9.28
N TRP A 207 -14.05 -3.58 -8.38
CA TRP A 207 -13.81 -3.83 -6.94
C TRP A 207 -12.52 -4.61 -6.69
N ASP A 208 -12.46 -5.79 -7.28
CA ASP A 208 -11.38 -6.75 -7.12
C ASP A 208 -9.99 -6.19 -7.49
N PHE A 209 -9.89 -5.24 -8.44
CA PHE A 209 -8.60 -4.63 -8.79
C PHE A 209 -8.01 -3.88 -7.61
N TYR A 210 -8.82 -3.02 -6.99
CA TYR A 210 -8.34 -2.21 -5.87
C TYR A 210 -8.15 -3.06 -4.61
N PHE A 211 -8.95 -4.12 -4.44
CA PHE A 211 -8.74 -5.09 -3.37
C PHE A 211 -7.39 -5.81 -3.53
N ASP A 212 -7.12 -6.36 -4.72
CA ASP A 212 -5.87 -7.06 -5.03
C ASP A 212 -4.66 -6.10 -4.98
N LEU A 213 -4.80 -4.88 -5.50
CA LEU A 213 -3.75 -3.86 -5.46
C LEU A 213 -3.47 -3.36 -4.03
N SER A 214 -4.51 -3.23 -3.19
CA SER A 214 -4.32 -2.90 -1.76
C SER A 214 -3.65 -4.04 -1.00
N ARG A 215 -3.93 -5.29 -1.38
CA ARG A 215 -3.22 -6.47 -0.87
C ARG A 215 -1.74 -6.44 -1.27
N HIS A 216 -1.44 -6.17 -2.54
CA HIS A 216 -0.08 -5.99 -3.04
C HIS A 216 0.65 -4.88 -2.28
N MET A 217 0.04 -3.70 -2.15
CA MET A 217 0.59 -2.57 -1.39
C MET A 217 0.92 -2.94 0.06
N TRP A 218 0.04 -3.68 0.74
CA TRP A 218 0.27 -4.13 2.11
C TRP A 218 1.42 -5.15 2.20
N ASP A 219 1.55 -6.03 1.21
CA ASP A 219 2.64 -7.00 1.17
C ASP A 219 4.00 -6.32 1.04
N GLU A 220 4.12 -5.33 0.16
CA GLU A 220 5.34 -4.52 0.04
C GLU A 220 5.63 -3.72 1.32
N SER A 221 4.59 -3.21 1.99
CA SER A 221 4.75 -2.53 3.28
C SER A 221 5.32 -3.49 4.31
N ARG A 222 4.79 -4.72 4.36
CA ARG A 222 5.26 -5.77 5.26
C ARG A 222 6.65 -6.26 4.90
N HIS A 223 7.03 -6.30 3.63
CA HIS A 223 8.40 -6.63 3.22
C HIS A 223 9.39 -5.59 3.74
N SER A 224 9.02 -4.30 3.75
CA SER A 224 9.84 -3.27 4.39
C SER A 224 10.00 -3.49 5.91
N MET A 225 8.94 -3.94 6.59
CA MET A 225 8.97 -4.29 8.02
C MET A 225 9.86 -5.51 8.30
N PHE A 226 10.04 -6.42 7.34
CA PHE A 226 11.01 -7.52 7.50
C PHE A 226 12.44 -6.98 7.61
N GLY A 227 12.77 -5.99 6.78
CA GLY A 227 14.04 -5.28 6.81
C GLY A 227 14.25 -4.55 8.13
N GLU A 228 13.25 -3.78 8.57
CA GLU A 228 13.27 -3.08 9.87
C GLU A 228 13.50 -4.06 11.04
N ARG A 229 12.72 -5.14 11.11
CA ARG A 229 12.87 -6.16 12.16
C ARG A 229 14.25 -6.81 12.15
N LYS A 230 14.82 -7.03 10.97
CA LYS A 230 16.18 -7.56 10.85
C LYS A 230 17.21 -6.52 11.30
N LEU A 231 17.07 -5.26 10.91
CA LEU A 231 17.97 -4.17 11.34
C LEU A 231 18.01 -4.02 12.86
N ASP A 232 16.85 -4.09 13.52
CA ASP A 232 16.77 -4.07 14.99
C ASP A 232 17.56 -5.23 15.61
N ALA A 233 17.40 -6.45 15.08
CA ALA A 233 18.17 -7.62 15.52
C ALA A 233 19.68 -7.49 15.25
N LEU A 234 20.08 -6.67 14.29
CA LEU A 234 21.49 -6.35 14.00
C LEU A 234 22.03 -5.20 14.86
N GLY A 235 21.21 -4.59 15.73
CA GLY A 235 21.58 -3.44 16.55
C GLY A 235 21.59 -2.11 15.80
N SER A 236 20.84 -2.01 14.71
CA SER A 236 20.64 -0.79 13.91
C SER A 236 19.18 -0.33 13.99
N SER A 237 18.80 0.67 13.20
CA SER A 237 17.40 1.10 13.01
C SER A 237 17.12 1.38 11.53
N ALA A 238 15.85 1.40 11.13
CA ALA A 238 15.45 1.78 9.78
C ALA A 238 15.93 3.21 9.41
N ALA A 239 15.83 4.16 10.34
CA ALA A 239 16.27 5.53 10.13
C ALA A 239 17.79 5.63 9.90
N THR A 240 18.59 4.91 10.68
CA THR A 240 20.05 4.86 10.52
C THR A 240 20.48 4.13 9.24
N ALA A 241 19.80 3.04 8.91
CA ALA A 241 20.02 2.30 7.66
C ALA A 241 19.73 3.17 6.43
N GLY A 242 18.65 3.95 6.48
CA GLY A 242 18.27 4.89 5.44
C GLY A 242 17.40 4.29 4.33
N LEU A 243 16.84 5.19 3.54
CA LEU A 243 15.92 4.91 2.44
C LEU A 243 16.34 5.65 1.18
N SER A 244 16.04 5.05 0.03
CA SER A 244 16.06 5.69 -1.26
C SER A 244 14.65 6.00 -1.72
N SER A 245 14.46 7.12 -2.41
CA SER A 245 13.26 7.39 -3.20
C SER A 245 13.45 7.12 -4.69
N LYS A 246 14.65 6.74 -5.13
CA LYS A 246 15.04 6.81 -6.54
C LYS A 246 14.27 5.86 -7.46
N ALA A 247 14.05 4.62 -7.04
CA ALA A 247 13.27 3.67 -7.85
C ALA A 247 11.81 4.11 -7.96
N PHE A 248 11.24 4.63 -6.86
CA PHE A 248 9.91 5.22 -6.88
C PHE A 248 9.84 6.41 -7.83
N GLU A 249 10.72 7.41 -7.69
CA GLU A 249 10.80 8.60 -8.56
C GLU A 249 10.86 8.22 -10.05
N LEU A 250 11.70 7.26 -10.40
CA LEU A 250 11.85 6.79 -11.77
C LEU A 250 10.59 6.08 -12.27
N ARG A 251 9.97 5.21 -11.46
CA ARG A 251 8.70 4.56 -11.80
C ARG A 251 7.56 5.57 -12.00
N GLN A 252 7.58 6.71 -11.28
CA GLN A 252 6.59 7.77 -11.48
C GLN A 252 6.71 8.49 -12.82
N THR A 253 7.82 8.33 -13.55
CA THR A 253 7.94 8.82 -14.94
C THR A 253 7.16 7.98 -15.95
N LEU A 254 6.73 6.78 -15.56
CA LEU A 254 5.97 5.85 -16.40
C LEU A 254 4.46 6.13 -16.30
N ALA A 255 3.75 5.88 -17.40
CA ALA A 255 2.30 5.79 -17.40
C ALA A 255 1.83 4.64 -16.49
N PRO A 256 0.62 4.70 -15.91
CA PRO A 256 0.16 3.70 -14.94
C PRO A 256 0.27 2.23 -15.40
N PRO A 257 -0.12 1.84 -16.64
CA PRO A 257 0.06 0.47 -17.10
C PRO A 257 1.53 0.03 -17.18
N ASP A 258 2.41 0.90 -17.69
CA ASP A 258 3.86 0.64 -17.78
C ASP A 258 4.50 0.54 -16.41
N ARG A 259 4.08 1.39 -15.46
CA ARG A 259 4.56 1.37 -14.09
C ARG A 259 4.22 0.05 -13.40
N TYR A 260 2.97 -0.39 -13.50
CA TYR A 260 2.55 -1.64 -12.87
C TYR A 260 3.19 -2.86 -13.56
N ALA A 261 3.41 -2.79 -14.88
CA ALA A 261 4.18 -3.81 -15.59
C ALA A 261 5.66 -3.82 -15.16
N ALA A 262 6.28 -2.66 -14.96
CA ALA A 262 7.65 -2.56 -14.47
C ALA A 262 7.81 -3.17 -13.08
N LEU A 263 6.86 -2.92 -12.17
CA LEU A 263 6.86 -3.53 -10.84
C LEU A 263 6.68 -5.05 -10.91
N THR A 264 5.56 -5.52 -11.49
CA THR A 264 5.21 -6.95 -11.48
C THR A 264 6.19 -7.84 -12.27
N THR A 265 6.81 -7.31 -13.32
CA THR A 265 7.88 -8.04 -14.03
C THR A 265 9.21 -8.01 -13.27
N GLN A 266 9.48 -6.99 -12.45
CA GLN A 266 10.66 -6.97 -11.57
C GLN A 266 10.57 -8.05 -10.50
N GLU A 267 9.40 -8.16 -9.88
CA GLU A 267 9.08 -9.18 -8.87
C GLU A 267 9.25 -10.59 -9.45
N ALA A 268 8.75 -10.82 -10.66
CA ALA A 268 8.95 -12.08 -11.38
C ALA A 268 10.44 -12.39 -11.64
N ASP A 269 11.25 -11.37 -11.94
CA ASP A 269 12.68 -11.57 -12.20
C ASP A 269 13.51 -11.73 -10.92
N ALA A 270 12.96 -11.34 -9.77
CA ALA A 270 13.66 -11.37 -8.49
C ALA A 270 13.74 -12.78 -7.87
N PHE A 271 12.87 -13.73 -8.28
CA PHE A 271 12.79 -15.06 -7.68
C PHE A 271 14.13 -15.79 -7.53
N PRO A 272 15.04 -15.85 -8.53
CA PRO A 272 16.32 -16.52 -8.35
C PRO A 272 17.16 -15.92 -7.21
N GLY A 273 17.15 -14.59 -7.08
CA GLY A 273 17.83 -13.88 -6.00
C GLY A 273 17.20 -14.17 -4.64
N LYS A 274 15.87 -14.13 -4.54
CA LYS A 274 15.13 -14.44 -3.31
C LYS A 274 15.41 -15.88 -2.82
N HIS A 275 15.41 -16.86 -3.72
CA HIS A 275 15.75 -18.25 -3.38
C HIS A 275 17.21 -18.42 -2.96
N ALA A 276 18.13 -17.66 -3.55
CA ALA A 276 19.53 -17.66 -3.13
C ALA A 276 19.67 -17.07 -1.71
N GLY A 277 18.99 -15.95 -1.42
CA GLY A 277 18.94 -15.35 -0.08
C GLY A 277 18.38 -16.29 0.98
N LEU A 278 17.30 -17.02 0.68
CA LEU A 278 16.75 -18.04 1.56
C LEU A 278 17.77 -19.14 1.88
N LYS A 279 18.44 -19.67 0.85
CA LYS A 279 19.46 -20.72 1.03
C LYS A 279 20.63 -20.22 1.87
N ASP A 280 21.07 -18.98 1.63
CA ASP A 280 22.17 -18.37 2.38
C ASP A 280 21.82 -18.21 3.87
N ALA A 281 20.62 -17.70 4.16
CA ALA A 281 20.13 -17.55 5.53
C ALA A 281 20.03 -18.90 6.28
N ILE A 282 19.50 -19.93 5.62
CA ILE A 282 19.42 -21.28 6.19
C ILE A 282 20.81 -21.84 6.48
N ALA A 283 21.76 -21.69 5.54
CA ALA A 283 23.13 -22.19 5.69
C ALA A 283 23.87 -21.57 6.89
N HIS A 284 23.49 -20.36 7.30
CA HIS A 284 24.09 -19.63 8.41
C HIS A 284 23.23 -19.66 9.70
N GLY A 285 22.12 -20.41 9.71
CA GLY A 285 21.25 -20.53 10.89
C GLY A 285 20.49 -19.25 11.23
N ASP A 286 20.34 -18.31 10.29
CA ASP A 286 19.61 -17.06 10.47
C ASP A 286 18.12 -17.26 10.22
N THR A 287 17.42 -17.68 11.27
CA THR A 287 15.99 -17.99 11.20
C THR A 287 15.14 -16.77 10.85
N LEU A 288 15.57 -15.56 11.24
CA LEU A 288 14.82 -14.33 10.98
C LEU A 288 14.81 -14.00 9.48
N SER A 289 15.98 -14.02 8.84
CA SER A 289 16.07 -13.78 7.39
C SER A 289 15.46 -14.93 6.60
N ALA A 290 15.58 -16.19 7.06
CA ALA A 290 14.95 -17.31 6.38
C ALA A 290 13.42 -17.19 6.37
N MET A 291 12.81 -16.75 7.47
CA MET A 291 11.37 -16.43 7.49
C MET A 291 11.03 -15.29 6.53
N ALA A 292 11.78 -14.18 6.56
CA ALA A 292 11.56 -13.05 5.67
C ALA A 292 11.52 -13.49 4.19
N TRP A 293 12.56 -14.19 3.72
CA TRP A 293 12.60 -14.70 2.35
C TRP A 293 11.49 -15.69 2.03
N SER A 294 11.16 -16.58 2.96
CA SER A 294 10.10 -17.57 2.77
C SER A 294 8.74 -16.92 2.52
N TYR A 295 8.37 -15.94 3.33
CA TYR A 295 7.09 -15.23 3.20
C TYR A 295 7.08 -14.32 1.97
N ASP A 296 8.18 -13.61 1.75
CA ASP A 296 8.39 -12.78 0.56
C ASP A 296 8.18 -13.55 -0.75
N ILE A 297 8.82 -14.72 -0.91
CA ILE A 297 8.63 -15.58 -2.10
C ILE A 297 7.15 -15.99 -2.29
N ALA A 298 6.43 -16.25 -1.20
CA ALA A 298 5.02 -16.63 -1.26
C ALA A 298 4.13 -15.46 -1.70
N ASP A 299 4.42 -14.25 -1.21
CA ASP A 299 3.72 -13.01 -1.57
C ASP A 299 3.98 -12.65 -3.03
N GLU A 300 5.24 -12.73 -3.48
CA GLU A 300 5.62 -12.39 -4.85
C GLU A 300 4.98 -13.31 -5.90
N THR A 301 4.70 -14.55 -5.51
CA THR A 301 3.91 -15.45 -6.36
C THR A 301 2.50 -14.90 -6.60
N GLN A 302 1.89 -14.22 -5.62
CA GLN A 302 0.62 -13.53 -5.78
C GLN A 302 0.79 -12.22 -6.56
N HIS A 303 1.86 -11.48 -6.36
CA HIS A 303 2.08 -10.22 -7.09
C HIS A 303 2.20 -10.44 -8.61
N VAL A 304 2.91 -11.49 -9.02
CA VAL A 304 2.96 -11.92 -10.43
C VAL A 304 1.57 -12.30 -10.95
N ARG A 305 0.73 -12.95 -10.13
CA ARG A 305 -0.65 -13.28 -10.52
C ARG A 305 -1.52 -12.04 -10.63
N PHE A 306 -1.35 -11.05 -9.76
CA PHE A 306 -2.02 -9.76 -9.86
C PHE A 306 -1.63 -9.03 -11.14
N GLY A 307 -0.34 -8.98 -11.47
CA GLY A 307 0.14 -8.45 -12.75
C GLY A 307 -0.49 -9.14 -13.95
N ALA A 308 -0.48 -10.48 -13.98
CA ALA A 308 -1.08 -11.27 -15.06
C ALA A 308 -2.60 -11.06 -15.19
N ARG A 309 -3.31 -10.88 -14.06
CA ARG A 309 -4.76 -10.63 -14.02
C ARG A 309 -5.11 -9.23 -14.49
N TRP A 310 -4.39 -8.22 -14.03
CA TRP A 310 -4.84 -6.83 -14.12
C TRP A 310 -4.22 -6.02 -15.24
N LEU A 311 -3.02 -6.36 -15.72
CA LEU A 311 -2.41 -5.67 -16.86
C LEU A 311 -3.27 -5.72 -18.14
N PRO A 312 -3.88 -6.86 -18.54
CA PRO A 312 -4.77 -6.89 -19.71
C PRO A 312 -5.97 -5.94 -19.55
N VAL A 313 -6.54 -5.88 -18.34
CA VAL A 313 -7.69 -5.01 -18.04
C VAL A 313 -7.28 -3.55 -18.04
N LEU A 314 -6.10 -3.21 -17.49
CA LEU A 314 -5.56 -1.85 -17.54
C LEU A 314 -5.36 -1.39 -18.98
N ILE A 315 -4.72 -2.21 -19.82
CA ILE A 315 -4.50 -1.93 -21.25
C ILE A 315 -5.83 -1.64 -21.96
N GLU A 316 -6.84 -2.49 -21.75
CA GLU A 316 -8.18 -2.29 -22.32
C GLU A 316 -8.81 -0.97 -21.83
N LYS A 317 -8.78 -0.71 -20.52
CA LYS A 317 -9.41 0.47 -19.90
C LYS A 317 -8.73 1.78 -20.24
N THR A 318 -7.42 1.77 -20.48
CA THR A 318 -6.67 2.94 -20.95
C THR A 318 -6.62 3.06 -22.46
N GLN A 319 -7.21 2.10 -23.20
CA GLN A 319 -7.16 2.01 -24.66
C GLN A 319 -5.72 2.08 -25.19
N ASP A 320 -4.79 1.42 -24.49
CA ASP A 320 -3.39 1.36 -24.92
C ASP A 320 -3.30 0.51 -26.19
N PRO A 321 -2.65 1.00 -27.27
CA PRO A 321 -2.56 0.27 -28.53
C PRO A 321 -1.63 -0.95 -28.47
N ARG A 322 -0.82 -1.10 -27.42
CA ARG A 322 0.14 -2.20 -27.27
C ARG A 322 -0.53 -3.46 -26.74
N SER A 323 0.00 -4.61 -27.16
CA SER A 323 -0.33 -5.91 -26.54
C SER A 323 0.29 -6.04 -25.15
N LEU A 324 -0.21 -6.98 -24.34
CA LEU A 324 0.36 -7.30 -23.02
C LEU A 324 1.86 -7.61 -23.12
N ASP A 325 2.26 -8.43 -24.09
CA ASP A 325 3.66 -8.82 -24.28
C ASP A 325 4.55 -7.62 -24.59
N GLN A 326 4.05 -6.67 -25.40
CA GLN A 326 4.77 -5.42 -25.70
C GLN A 326 4.91 -4.56 -24.45
N VAL A 327 3.85 -4.35 -23.67
CA VAL A 327 3.91 -3.58 -22.41
C VAL A 327 4.91 -4.21 -21.43
N GLN A 328 4.91 -5.54 -21.30
CA GLN A 328 5.88 -6.24 -20.44
C GLN A 328 7.31 -6.18 -20.97
N ALA A 329 7.51 -6.26 -22.29
CA ALA A 329 8.83 -6.13 -22.92
C ALA A 329 9.39 -4.71 -22.78
N ASP A 330 8.55 -3.69 -22.95
CA ASP A 330 8.90 -2.28 -22.75
C ASP A 330 9.29 -2.04 -21.29
N ALA A 331 8.51 -2.57 -20.35
CA ALA A 331 8.80 -2.50 -18.92
C ALA A 331 10.15 -3.15 -18.54
N ARG A 332 10.45 -4.33 -19.09
CA ARG A 332 11.76 -5.00 -18.93
C ARG A 332 12.90 -4.16 -19.51
N THR A 333 12.69 -3.62 -20.71
CA THR A 333 13.67 -2.77 -21.41
C THR A 333 13.94 -1.49 -20.62
N TRP A 334 12.90 -0.85 -20.08
CA TRP A 334 13.04 0.32 -19.24
C TRP A 334 13.84 0.00 -17.96
N ARG A 335 13.56 -1.13 -17.30
CA ARG A 335 14.33 -1.56 -16.12
C ARG A 335 15.81 -1.76 -16.44
N SER A 336 16.14 -2.39 -17.56
CA SER A 336 17.54 -2.63 -17.93
C SER A 336 18.27 -1.40 -18.48
N SER A 337 17.56 -0.48 -19.15
CA SER A 337 18.17 0.64 -19.88
C SER A 337 18.10 1.98 -19.16
N VAL A 338 17.14 2.16 -18.25
CA VAL A 338 16.93 3.39 -17.47
C VAL A 338 17.21 3.11 -16.00
N LEU A 339 16.43 2.23 -15.36
CA LEU A 339 16.54 1.99 -13.92
C LEU A 339 17.94 1.48 -13.55
N ALA A 340 18.40 0.40 -14.20
CA ALA A 340 19.69 -0.20 -13.91
C ALA A 340 20.87 0.77 -14.12
N LYS A 341 20.80 1.67 -15.11
CA LYS A 341 21.86 2.67 -15.35
C LYS A 341 21.98 3.69 -14.23
N VAL A 342 20.87 4.06 -13.58
CA VAL A 342 20.89 4.98 -12.44
C VAL A 342 21.52 4.34 -11.20
N TYR A 343 21.41 3.02 -11.07
CA TYR A 343 22.06 2.26 -9.99
C TYR A 343 23.47 1.76 -10.35
N GLN A 344 24.00 2.10 -11.53
CA GLN A 344 25.40 1.84 -11.83
C GLN A 344 26.27 2.87 -11.10
N PRO A 345 27.25 2.45 -10.28
CA PRO A 345 28.18 3.38 -9.68
C PRO A 345 28.90 4.15 -10.79
N ALA A 346 28.97 5.47 -10.67
CA ALA A 346 29.67 6.33 -11.62
C ALA A 346 31.11 5.80 -11.83
N GLY A 347 31.37 5.19 -12.99
CA GLY A 347 32.72 4.78 -13.40
C GLY A 347 33.01 3.29 -13.56
N ARG A 348 32.04 2.36 -13.49
CA ARG A 348 32.28 0.98 -13.98
C ARG A 348 31.83 0.83 -15.45
N PRO A 349 32.75 0.59 -16.41
CA PRO A 349 32.37 0.32 -17.79
C PRO A 349 31.58 -0.99 -17.86
N VAL A 350 30.57 -1.00 -18.72
CA VAL A 350 29.84 -2.22 -19.11
C VAL A 350 30.83 -3.12 -19.84
N HIS A 351 31.15 -4.27 -19.27
CA HIS A 351 31.87 -5.35 -19.95
C HIS A 351 30.90 -6.38 -20.50
#